data_AF-A0A392RPU2-F1
#
_entry.id   AF-A0A392RPU2-F1
#
_cell.length_a   1.000
_cell.length_b   1.000
_cell.length_c   1.000
_cell.angle_alpha   90.00
_cell.angle_beta   90.00
_cell.angle_gamma   90.00
#
_symmetry.space_group_name_H-M   'P 1'
#
loop_
_entity.id
_entity.type
_entity.pdbx_description
1 polymer ?
#
loop_
_entity_poly.entity_id
_entity_poly.type
_entity_poly.pdbx_seq_one_letter_code
_entity_poly.pdbx_strand_id
1 'polypeptide(L)'
;VRPCTGEAWKTIVARGPRKDADGNVVMGPDGVPFKDDFAFFHFYWNEEHYEIPSSEFTYKRSELTAEEAEDYDRLVAFVTAFPHNLLEDSEGNPILDDNGQQRTYAKLVDTKRLLGCKTPEEVAS
;
A
#
# COMPACT_ATOMS: atom_id res chain seq x y z
N VAL A 1 -4.35 -4.14 -8.04
CA VAL A 1 -3.25 -3.67 -8.94
C VAL A 1 -2.76 -4.88 -9.72
N ARG A 2 -2.81 -4.88 -11.06
CA ARG A 2 -2.22 -5.97 -11.87
C ARG A 2 -1.11 -5.36 -12.72
N PRO A 3 0.15 -5.73 -12.54
CA PRO A 3 1.25 -5.17 -13.31
C PRO A 3 1.12 -5.60 -14.76
N CYS A 4 1.15 -4.66 -15.67
CA CYS A 4 1.03 -4.93 -17.10
C CYS A 4 2.40 -5.11 -17.79
N THR A 5 3.51 -4.93 -17.07
CA THR A 5 4.88 -5.03 -17.61
C THR A 5 5.78 -5.87 -16.71
N GLY A 6 6.78 -6.52 -17.32
CA GLY A 6 7.76 -7.33 -16.58
C GLY A 6 8.65 -6.52 -15.64
N GLU A 7 8.96 -5.26 -15.97
CA GLU A 7 9.72 -4.37 -15.08
C GLU A 7 8.91 -3.95 -13.85
N ALA A 8 7.61 -3.68 -14.01
CA ALA A 8 6.72 -3.42 -12.88
C ALA A 8 6.50 -4.67 -12.01
N TRP A 9 6.53 -5.87 -12.59
CA TRP A 9 6.48 -7.12 -11.81
C TRP A 9 7.68 -7.26 -10.87
N LYS A 10 8.88 -6.88 -11.31
CA LYS A 10 10.11 -6.98 -10.50
C LYS A 10 10.16 -6.00 -9.32
N THR A 11 9.45 -4.87 -9.39
CA THR A 11 9.44 -3.90 -8.28
C THR A 11 8.55 -4.32 -7.12
N ILE A 12 7.70 -5.33 -7.33
CA ILE A 12 6.63 -5.69 -6.40
C ILE A 12 6.61 -7.18 -6.05
N VAL A 13 7.46 -7.99 -6.70
CA VAL A 13 7.62 -9.42 -6.47
C VAL A 13 9.09 -9.73 -6.21
N ALA A 14 9.38 -10.37 -5.08
CA ALA A 14 10.67 -10.95 -4.77
C ALA A 14 10.66 -12.45 -5.00
N ARG A 15 11.77 -12.98 -5.52
CA ARG A 15 11.95 -14.42 -5.67
C ARG A 15 12.69 -14.98 -4.46
N GLY A 16 12.08 -15.94 -3.78
CA GLY A 16 12.59 -16.51 -2.54
C GLY A 16 12.42 -18.03 -2.46
N PRO A 17 12.95 -18.68 -1.42
CA PRO A 17 12.69 -20.09 -1.16
C PRO A 17 11.20 -20.32 -0.79
N ARG A 18 10.55 -21.28 -1.44
CA ARG A 18 9.20 -21.76 -1.10
C ARG A 18 9.21 -22.23 0.35
N LYS A 19 8.18 -21.84 1.12
CA LYS A 19 7.95 -22.31 2.48
C LYS A 19 6.66 -23.13 2.55
N ASP A 20 6.65 -24.15 3.39
CA ASP A 20 5.44 -24.92 3.72
C ASP A 20 4.57 -24.22 4.78
N ALA A 21 3.47 -24.86 5.19
CA ALA A 21 2.53 -24.33 6.16
C ALA A 21 3.15 -24.08 7.56
N ASP A 22 4.23 -24.80 7.88
CA ASP A 22 4.97 -24.66 9.14
C ASP A 22 6.13 -23.65 9.02
N GLY A 23 6.30 -23.04 7.84
CA GLY A 23 7.32 -22.03 7.55
C GLY A 23 8.69 -22.60 7.17
N ASN A 24 8.81 -23.91 6.95
CA ASN A 24 10.08 -24.56 6.58
C ASN A 24 10.33 -24.46 5.07
N VAL A 25 11.60 -24.38 4.67
CA VAL A 25 11.98 -24.30 3.26
C VAL A 25 11.74 -25.64 2.56
N VAL A 26 10.97 -25.62 1.46
CA VAL A 26 10.71 -26.81 0.65
C VAL A 26 11.91 -27.05 -0.27
N MET A 27 12.57 -28.19 -0.07
CA MET A 27 13.74 -28.61 -0.84
C MET A 27 13.34 -29.47 -2.04
N GLY A 28 14.04 -29.30 -3.15
CA GLY A 28 13.94 -30.14 -4.33
C GLY A 28 14.66 -31.48 -4.16
N PRO A 29 14.43 -32.43 -5.08
CA PRO A 29 15.12 -33.73 -5.08
C PRO A 29 16.65 -33.63 -5.21
N ASP A 30 17.15 -32.50 -5.71
CA ASP A 30 18.55 -32.15 -5.87
C ASP A 30 19.16 -31.48 -4.63
N GLY A 31 18.38 -31.28 -3.57
CA GLY A 31 18.79 -30.57 -2.35
C GLY A 31 18.83 -29.05 -2.51
N VAL A 32 18.30 -28.49 -3.60
CA VAL A 32 18.20 -27.04 -3.80
C VAL A 32 16.79 -26.58 -3.42
N PRO A 33 16.61 -25.45 -2.69
CA PRO A 33 15.29 -24.92 -2.40
C PRO A 33 14.47 -24.66 -3.67
N PHE A 34 13.20 -25.07 -3.67
CA PHE A 34 12.28 -24.56 -4.68
C PHE A 34 12.13 -23.06 -4.51
N LYS A 35 12.07 -22.33 -5.64
CA LYS A 35 11.89 -20.88 -5.62
C LYS A 35 10.48 -20.51 -6.05
N ASP A 36 9.83 -19.68 -5.25
CA ASP A 36 8.56 -19.05 -5.58
C ASP A 36 8.73 -17.54 -5.73
N ASP A 37 7.79 -16.97 -6.46
CA ASP A 37 7.59 -15.54 -6.61
C ASP A 37 6.65 -15.07 -5.48
N PHE A 38 7.17 -14.23 -4.59
CA PHE A 38 6.45 -13.64 -3.46
C PHE A 38 6.18 -12.18 -3.75
N ALA A 39 4.90 -11.82 -3.78
CA ALA A 39 4.53 -10.43 -3.87
C ALA A 39 4.81 -9.70 -2.55
N PHE A 40 5.39 -8.49 -2.61
CA PHE A 40 5.54 -7.61 -1.44
C PHE A 40 4.19 -7.13 -0.88
N PHE A 41 3.13 -7.26 -1.67
CA PHE A 41 1.76 -6.97 -1.28
C PHE A 41 0.84 -8.02 -1.89
N HIS A 42 -0.16 -8.49 -1.15
CA HIS A 42 -1.08 -9.51 -1.64
C HIS A 42 -1.83 -9.01 -2.90
N PHE A 43 -1.41 -9.47 -4.08
CA PHE A 43 -2.07 -9.16 -5.36
C PHE A 43 -3.37 -9.92 -5.59
N TYR A 44 -3.63 -10.91 -4.73
CA TYR A 44 -4.80 -11.77 -4.84
C TYR A 44 -5.90 -11.18 -3.97
N TRP A 45 -6.51 -10.12 -4.46
CA TRP A 45 -7.91 -9.89 -4.15
C TRP A 45 -8.66 -10.91 -5.02
N ASN A 46 -8.69 -12.17 -4.58
CA ASN A 46 -9.56 -13.18 -5.16
C ASN A 46 -11.00 -12.89 -4.69
N GLU A 47 -12.00 -13.58 -5.26
CA GLU A 47 -13.40 -13.38 -4.87
C GLU A 47 -13.59 -13.54 -3.36
N GLU A 48 -12.94 -14.54 -2.76
CA GLU A 48 -12.93 -14.78 -1.31
C GLU A 48 -12.45 -13.57 -0.50
N HIS A 49 -11.46 -12.80 -0.98
CA HIS A 49 -11.00 -11.59 -0.31
C HIS A 49 -12.09 -10.52 -0.21
N TYR A 50 -12.96 -10.41 -1.22
CA TYR A 50 -14.10 -9.48 -1.19
C TYR A 50 -15.26 -9.99 -0.32
N GLU A 51 -15.27 -11.29 0.00
CA GLU A 51 -16.24 -11.88 0.92
C GLU A 51 -15.84 -11.70 2.38
N ILE A 52 -14.56 -11.37 2.67
CA ILE A 52 -14.12 -11.05 4.03
C ILE A 52 -14.84 -9.78 4.50
N PRO A 53 -15.65 -9.85 5.58
CA PRO A 53 -16.39 -8.69 6.03
C PRO A 53 -15.43 -7.62 6.53
N SER A 54 -15.77 -6.35 6.32
CA SER A 54 -14.91 -5.22 6.73
C SER A 54 -14.55 -5.25 8.22
N SER A 55 -15.39 -5.89 9.05
CA SER A 55 -15.14 -6.08 10.47
C SER A 55 -13.83 -6.81 10.79
N GLU A 56 -13.36 -7.72 9.94
CA GLU A 56 -12.09 -8.44 10.10
C GLU A 56 -10.86 -7.52 9.93
N PHE A 57 -11.06 -6.35 9.34
CA PHE A 57 -10.03 -5.34 9.11
C PHE A 57 -10.20 -4.11 10.02
N THR A 58 -11.28 -4.03 10.79
CA THR A 58 -11.53 -2.91 11.70
C THR A 58 -11.33 -3.35 13.13
N TYR A 59 -10.27 -2.86 13.75
CA TYR A 59 -9.95 -3.13 15.15
C TYR A 59 -10.28 -1.90 15.99
N LYS A 60 -10.95 -2.10 17.12
CA LYS A 60 -11.03 -1.04 18.13
C LYS A 60 -9.68 -0.93 18.80
N ARG A 61 -9.30 0.29 19.16
CA ARG A 61 -8.07 0.51 19.94
C ARG A 61 -8.02 -0.33 21.23
N SER A 62 -9.17 -0.60 21.85
CA SER A 62 -9.29 -1.43 23.05
C SER A 62 -8.97 -2.91 22.83
N GLU A 63 -8.97 -3.37 21.58
CA GLU A 63 -8.70 -4.76 21.18
C GLU A 63 -7.23 -4.96 20.80
N LEU A 64 -6.45 -3.88 20.68
CA LEU A 64 -5.02 -3.91 20.41
C LEU A 64 -4.23 -4.33 21.65
N THR A 65 -3.16 -5.10 21.44
CA THR A 65 -2.12 -5.28 22.45
C THR A 65 -1.41 -3.96 22.75
N ALA A 66 -0.64 -3.91 23.84
CA ALA A 66 0.11 -2.70 24.21
C ALA A 66 1.14 -2.31 23.12
N GLU A 67 1.79 -3.29 22.49
CA GLU A 67 2.74 -3.08 21.40
C GLU A 67 2.05 -2.55 20.14
N GLU A 68 0.94 -3.16 19.73
CA GLU A 68 0.16 -2.71 18.56
C GLU A 68 -0.43 -1.30 18.76
N ALA A 69 -0.85 -0.97 19.98
CA ALA A 69 -1.33 0.37 20.29
C ALA A 69 -0.21 1.42 20.21
N GLU A 70 1.00 1.08 20.66
CA GLU A 70 2.18 1.94 20.53
C GLU A 70 2.58 2.12 19.06
N ASP A 71 2.57 1.05 18.26
CA ASP A 71 2.79 1.11 16.82
C ASP A 71 1.77 1.99 16.10
N TYR A 72 0.49 1.84 16.46
CA TYR A 72 -0.57 2.68 15.94
C TYR A 72 -0.35 4.16 16.31
N ASP A 73 0.07 4.46 17.54
CA ASP A 73 0.37 5.83 17.96
C ASP A 73 1.56 6.43 17.19
N ARG A 74 2.59 5.63 16.92
CA ARG A 74 3.72 6.03 16.06
C ARG A 74 3.23 6.39 14.65
N LEU A 75 2.32 5.61 14.09
CA LEU A 75 1.74 5.88 12.77
C LEU A 75 0.89 7.16 12.79
N VAL A 76 0.04 7.35 13.81
CA VAL A 76 -0.77 8.57 13.96
C VAL A 76 0.12 9.80 14.08
N ALA A 77 1.16 9.74 14.91
CA ALA A 77 2.11 10.84 15.09
C ALA A 77 2.83 11.16 13.76
N PHE A 78 3.28 10.14 13.03
CA PHE A 78 3.93 10.30 11.74
C PHE A 78 3.03 10.97 10.70
N VAL A 79 1.78 10.49 10.56
CA VAL A 79 0.82 11.06 9.61
C VAL A 79 0.43 12.48 10.00
N THR A 80 0.26 12.75 11.30
CA THR A 80 -0.08 14.08 11.81
C THR A 80 1.07 15.09 11.65
N ALA A 81 2.32 14.61 11.62
CA ALA A 81 3.50 15.44 11.38
C ALA A 81 3.62 15.89 9.92
N PHE A 82 2.86 15.30 8.98
CA PHE A 82 2.85 15.77 7.61
C PHE A 82 2.27 17.17 7.52
N PRO A 83 2.89 18.07 6.73
CA PRO A 83 2.32 19.39 6.49
C PRO A 83 0.93 19.18 5.87
N HIS A 84 -0.06 19.88 6.42
CA HIS A 84 -1.39 19.89 5.81
C HIS A 84 -1.25 20.34 4.35
N ASN A 85 -1.92 19.66 3.42
CA ASN A 85 -1.92 20.08 2.03
C ASN A 85 -2.64 21.43 1.94
N LEU A 86 -1.84 22.50 1.86
CA LEU A 86 -2.31 23.87 1.80
C LEU A 86 -2.99 24.10 0.46
N LEU A 87 -4.19 24.68 0.48
CA LEU A 87 -4.80 25.23 -0.71
C LEU A 87 -4.12 26.56 -1.01
N GLU A 88 -3.48 26.62 -2.17
CA GLU A 88 -2.88 27.83 -2.72
C GLU A 88 -3.62 28.20 -4.01
N ASP A 89 -3.78 29.50 -4.27
CA ASP A 89 -4.25 29.98 -5.57
C ASP A 89 -3.15 29.81 -6.64
N SER A 90 -3.43 30.23 -7.88
CA SER A 90 -2.47 30.15 -8.98
C SER A 90 -1.20 31.01 -8.78
N GLU A 91 -1.19 31.90 -7.80
CA GLU A 91 -0.07 32.78 -7.45
C GLU A 91 0.69 32.27 -6.22
N GLY A 92 0.25 31.16 -5.60
CA GLY A 92 0.87 30.58 -4.41
C GLY A 92 0.35 31.17 -3.09
N ASN A 93 -0.72 31.96 -3.10
CA ASN A 93 -1.27 32.53 -1.87
C ASN A 93 -2.22 31.56 -1.17
N PRO A 94 -2.19 31.47 0.18
CA PRO A 94 -3.04 30.55 0.93
C PRO A 94 -4.53 30.93 0.81
N ILE A 95 -5.36 29.98 0.38
CA ILE A 95 -6.81 30.12 0.32
C ILE A 95 -7.39 29.91 1.72
N LEU A 96 -8.10 30.90 2.23
CA LEU A 96 -8.73 30.85 3.55
C LEU A 96 -10.19 30.41 3.46
N ASP A 97 -10.73 29.85 4.55
CA ASP A 97 -12.16 29.58 4.71
C ASP A 97 -12.91 30.80 5.26
N ASP A 98 -14.21 30.63 5.48
CA ASP A 98 -15.11 31.68 5.94
C ASP A 98 -14.76 32.18 7.35
N ASN A 99 -13.95 31.42 8.10
CA ASN A 99 -13.45 31.74 9.42
C ASN A 99 -12.03 32.34 9.37
N GLY A 100 -11.45 32.53 8.17
CA GLY A 100 -10.10 33.03 7.98
C GLY A 100 -9.01 31.99 8.27
N GLN A 101 -9.37 30.71 8.44
CA GLN A 101 -8.40 29.63 8.60
C GLN A 101 -7.97 29.10 7.24
N GLN A 102 -6.71 28.69 7.11
CA GLN A 102 -6.18 28.20 5.84
C GLN A 102 -6.87 26.88 5.46
N ARG A 103 -7.49 26.84 4.27
CA ARG A 103 -8.17 25.64 3.78
C ARG A 103 -7.14 24.56 3.47
N THR A 104 -7.49 23.34 3.85
CA THR A 104 -6.73 22.13 3.53
C THR A 104 -7.59 21.21 2.68
N TYR A 105 -6.98 20.47 1.76
CA TYR A 105 -7.68 19.43 1.00
C TYR A 105 -7.00 18.08 1.16
N ALA A 106 -7.77 17.00 1.09
CA ALA A 106 -7.20 15.67 0.95
C ALA A 106 -6.59 15.55 -0.45
N LYS A 107 -5.26 15.60 -0.55
CA LYS A 107 -4.57 15.40 -1.82
C LYS A 107 -4.69 13.94 -2.20
N LEU A 108 -5.48 13.67 -3.24
CA LEU A 108 -5.61 12.33 -3.80
C LEU A 108 -4.21 11.89 -4.27
N VAL A 109 -3.79 10.71 -3.82
CA VAL A 109 -2.55 10.10 -4.29
C VAL A 109 -2.76 9.70 -5.75
N ASP A 110 -1.96 10.25 -6.66
CA ASP A 110 -1.92 9.81 -8.05
C ASP A 110 -1.28 8.43 -8.13
N THR A 111 -2.11 7.42 -7.90
CA THR A 111 -1.71 6.01 -7.88
C THR A 111 -1.20 5.54 -9.25
N LYS A 112 -1.60 6.19 -10.36
CA LYS A 112 -1.10 5.86 -11.69
C LYS A 112 0.38 6.23 -11.81
N ARG A 113 0.75 7.46 -11.43
CA ARG A 113 2.17 7.88 -11.41
C ARG A 113 2.98 7.08 -10.41
N LEU A 114 2.45 6.83 -9.20
CA LEU A 114 3.16 6.09 -8.16
C LEU A 114 3.52 4.66 -8.60
N LEU A 115 2.61 4.00 -9.32
CA LEU A 115 2.79 2.62 -9.77
C LEU A 115 3.43 2.52 -11.17
N GLY A 116 3.79 3.64 -11.79
CA GLY A 116 4.27 3.68 -13.18
C GLY A 116 3.28 3.06 -14.17
N CYS A 117 1.98 3.11 -13.87
CA CYS A 117 0.95 2.54 -14.74
C CYS A 117 0.83 3.35 -16.02
N LYS A 118 0.98 2.67 -17.16
CA LYS A 118 0.66 3.21 -18.48
C LYS A 118 -0.77 2.84 -18.85
N THR A 119 -1.49 3.77 -19.46
CA THR A 119 -2.76 3.52 -20.13
C THR A 119 -2.54 2.64 -21.37
N PRO A 120 -3.57 1.91 -21.85
CA PRO A 120 -3.47 1.13 -23.07
C PRO A 120 -3.00 1.95 -24.28
N GLU A 121 -3.42 3.22 -24.41
CA GLU A 121 -2.95 4.10 -25.48
C GLU A 121 -1.44 4.41 -25.37
N GLU A 122 -0.91 4.61 -24.17
CA GLU A 122 0.53 4.88 -23.92
C GLU A 122 1.43 3.65 -24.11
N VAL A 123 0.85 2.45 -24.17
CA VAL A 123 1.59 1.20 -24.47
C VAL A 123 1.60 0.92 -25.97
N ALA A 124 0.63 1.46 -26.72
CA ALA A 124 0.48 1.26 -28.16
C ALA A 124 1.27 2.27 -29.02
N SER A 125 1.91 3.27 -28.41
CA SER A 125 2.72 4.31 -29.06
C SER A 125 4.22 4.10 -28.87
#